data_AF-A0A3D1YDL7-F1
#
_entry.id   AF-A0A3D1YDL7-F1
#
_cell.length_a   1.000
_cell.length_b   1.000
_cell.length_c   1.000
_cell.angle_alpha   90.00
_cell.angle_beta   90.00
_cell.angle_gamma   90.00
#
_symmetry.space_group_name_H-M   'P 1'
#
loop_
_entity.id
_entity.type
_entity.pdbx_description
1 polymer ?
#
loop_
_entity_poly.entity_id
_entity_poly.type
_entity_poly.pdbx_seq_one_letter_code
_entity_poly.pdbx_strand_id
1 'polypeptide(L)'
;MSEINLITAVIPMKPLAEGKTRLSEKFTSEERANVVIGMLTTVINAISGAGVGNFIVAGGDKRVENATILSGGTWVPDPGSDLNSTIKSVFTEILAQNNSAMFLAGDLPFVKSADVYSLIRTSGNQKNIALSPARKDGGTNGILVPPGIVF
;
A
#
# COMPACT_ATOMS: atom_id res chain seq x y z
N MET A 1 -12.50 10.22 22.23
CA MET A 1 -11.52 10.23 21.13
C MET A 1 -10.86 8.87 21.11
N SER A 2 -11.32 8.00 20.21
CA SER A 2 -10.98 6.57 20.20
C SER A 2 -9.55 6.33 19.70
N GLU A 3 -8.85 5.41 20.33
CA GLU A 3 -7.42 5.03 20.20
C GLU A 3 -6.96 4.54 18.80
N ILE A 4 -7.58 4.94 17.69
CA ILE A 4 -6.99 4.79 16.35
C ILE A 4 -6.15 6.05 16.09
N ASN A 5 -5.06 6.22 16.83
CA ASN A 5 -4.18 7.36 16.57
C ASN A 5 -3.20 6.99 15.45
N LEU A 6 -3.51 7.55 14.27
CA LEU A 6 -2.63 7.85 13.14
C LEU A 6 -1.90 6.63 12.52
N ILE A 7 -2.64 5.85 11.74
CA ILE A 7 -2.06 4.91 10.76
C ILE A 7 -1.96 5.63 9.41
N THR A 8 -0.80 5.53 8.77
CA THR A 8 -0.64 5.90 7.36
C THR A 8 -0.33 4.64 6.55
N ALA A 9 -1.18 4.33 5.58
CA ALA A 9 -0.94 3.24 4.65
C ALA A 9 0.05 3.68 3.55
N VAL A 10 0.90 2.77 3.09
CA VAL A 10 1.90 2.96 2.04
C VAL A 10 1.71 1.85 1.02
N ILE A 11 1.37 2.23 -0.20
CA ILE A 11 1.03 1.30 -1.28
C ILE A 11 2.10 1.45 -2.36
N PRO A 12 2.96 0.43 -2.57
CA PRO A 12 3.97 0.50 -3.61
C PRO A 12 3.36 0.24 -4.98
N MET A 13 3.79 1.00 -5.98
CA MET A 13 3.41 0.80 -7.37
C MET A 13 4.65 0.87 -8.26
N LYS A 14 4.76 -0.07 -9.18
CA LYS A 14 5.69 0.03 -10.32
C LYS A 14 5.00 0.75 -11.48
N PRO A 15 5.73 1.34 -12.43
CA PRO A 15 5.14 1.85 -13.67
C PRO A 15 4.23 0.81 -14.31
N LEU A 16 3.07 1.22 -14.83
CA LEU A 16 2.04 0.27 -15.29
C LEU A 16 2.55 -0.58 -16.46
N ALA A 17 3.49 -0.04 -17.24
CA ALA A 17 4.16 -0.74 -18.33
C ALA A 17 5.01 -1.95 -17.85
N GLU A 18 5.55 -1.90 -16.62
CA GLU A 18 6.34 -2.97 -16.01
C GLU A 18 5.47 -3.97 -15.21
N GLY A 19 4.21 -3.62 -14.96
CA GLY A 19 3.28 -4.40 -14.16
C GLY A 19 2.76 -5.65 -14.88
N LYS A 20 2.74 -6.77 -14.15
CA LYS A 20 1.97 -8.00 -14.47
C LYS A 20 2.22 -8.53 -15.88
N THR A 21 3.48 -8.72 -16.23
CA THR A 21 3.93 -9.36 -17.47
C THR A 21 3.27 -10.72 -17.71
N ARG A 22 2.88 -11.47 -16.66
CA ARG A 22 2.10 -12.72 -16.80
C ARG A 22 0.68 -12.54 -17.37
N LEU A 23 0.15 -11.31 -17.40
CA LEU A 23 -1.12 -10.97 -18.06
C LEU A 23 -0.94 -10.56 -19.54
N SER A 24 0.29 -10.49 -20.05
CA SER A 24 0.58 -9.99 -21.41
C SER A 24 0.01 -10.86 -22.52
N GLU A 25 -0.19 -12.16 -22.28
CA GLU A 25 -0.69 -13.10 -23.29
C GLU A 25 -2.18 -12.90 -23.64
N LYS A 26 -2.94 -12.21 -22.78
CA LYS A 26 -4.41 -12.05 -22.93
C LYS A 26 -4.90 -10.62 -22.98
N PHE A 27 -4.02 -9.64 -22.74
CA PHE A 27 -4.40 -8.24 -22.59
C PHE A 27 -3.41 -7.32 -23.28
N THR A 28 -3.94 -6.30 -23.97
CA THR A 28 -3.16 -5.16 -24.46
C THR A 28 -2.52 -4.39 -23.31
N SER A 29 -1.51 -3.57 -23.60
CA SER A 29 -0.86 -2.74 -22.58
C SER A 29 -1.82 -1.80 -21.85
N GLU A 30 -2.83 -1.28 -22.56
CA GLU A 30 -3.86 -0.42 -21.98
C GLU A 30 -4.81 -1.19 -21.05
N GLU A 31 -5.26 -2.38 -21.45
CA GLU A 31 -6.10 -3.23 -20.61
C GLU A 31 -5.37 -3.68 -19.34
N ARG A 32 -4.07 -4.02 -19.44
CA ARG A 32 -3.26 -4.34 -18.26
C ARG A 32 -3.16 -3.15 -17.31
N ALA A 33 -2.94 -1.94 -17.85
CA ALA A 33 -2.93 -0.72 -17.06
C ALA A 33 -4.29 -0.48 -16.35
N ASN A 34 -5.41 -0.68 -17.05
CA ASN A 34 -6.75 -0.58 -16.46
C ASN A 34 -6.94 -1.58 -15.31
N VAL A 35 -6.53 -2.82 -15.51
CA VAL A 35 -6.60 -3.87 -14.49
C VAL A 35 -5.75 -3.52 -13.27
N VAL A 36 -4.51 -3.05 -13.46
CA VAL A 36 -3.64 -2.65 -12.35
C VAL A 36 -4.22 -1.47 -11.58
N ILE A 37 -4.75 -0.45 -12.26
CA ILE A 37 -5.42 0.68 -11.61
C ILE A 37 -6.66 0.21 -10.84
N GLY A 38 -7.48 -0.69 -11.39
CA GLY A 38 -8.63 -1.25 -10.68
C GLY A 38 -8.23 -1.98 -9.40
N MET A 39 -7.09 -2.67 -9.39
CA MET A 39 -6.56 -3.29 -8.17
C MET A 39 -6.08 -2.25 -7.16
N LEU A 40 -5.36 -1.21 -7.60
CA LEU A 40 -4.96 -0.09 -6.73
C LEU A 40 -6.19 0.56 -6.08
N THR A 41 -7.23 0.86 -6.85
CA THR A 41 -8.49 1.40 -6.34
C THR A 41 -9.14 0.46 -5.33
N THR A 42 -9.10 -0.86 -5.56
CA THR A 42 -9.62 -1.87 -4.61
C THR A 42 -8.85 -1.82 -3.28
N VAL A 43 -7.53 -1.71 -3.34
CA VAL A 43 -6.65 -1.59 -2.16
C VAL A 43 -6.94 -0.30 -1.38
N ILE A 44 -7.04 0.84 -2.06
CA ILE A 44 -7.37 2.13 -1.44
C ILE A 44 -8.74 2.06 -0.75
N ASN A 45 -9.76 1.52 -1.43
CA ASN A 45 -11.10 1.38 -0.86
C ASN A 45 -11.10 0.47 0.38
N ALA A 46 -10.31 -0.61 0.37
CA ALA A 46 -10.17 -1.48 1.54
C ALA A 46 -9.57 -0.73 2.73
N ILE A 47 -8.50 0.05 2.50
CA ILE A 47 -7.85 0.91 3.52
C ILE A 47 -8.84 1.92 4.09
N SER A 48 -9.51 2.70 3.23
CA SER A 48 -10.47 3.71 3.66
C SER A 48 -11.67 3.10 4.39
N GLY A 49 -12.21 1.98 3.90
CA GLY A 49 -13.32 1.28 4.56
C GLY A 49 -12.95 0.63 5.89
N ALA A 50 -11.65 0.46 6.19
CA ALA A 50 -11.16 0.02 7.49
C ALA A 50 -10.95 1.20 8.47
N GLY A 51 -11.24 2.43 8.06
CA GLY A 51 -11.09 3.64 8.87
C GLY A 51 -9.68 4.24 8.87
N VAL A 52 -8.79 3.79 7.98
CA VAL A 52 -7.45 4.38 7.82
C VAL A 52 -7.57 5.59 6.88
N GLY A 53 -7.52 6.79 7.47
CA GLY A 53 -7.76 8.04 6.75
C GLY A 53 -6.60 8.54 5.89
N ASN A 54 -5.36 8.12 6.17
CA ASN A 54 -4.17 8.57 5.45
C ASN A 54 -3.55 7.43 4.66
N PHE A 55 -3.27 7.67 3.38
CA PHE A 55 -2.50 6.75 2.56
C PHE A 55 -1.58 7.48 1.58
N ILE A 56 -0.46 6.82 1.28
CA ILE A 56 0.58 7.27 0.37
C ILE A 56 0.76 6.19 -0.69
N VAL A 57 0.75 6.56 -1.96
CA VAL A 57 1.16 5.67 -3.05
C VAL A 57 2.57 6.03 -3.49
N ALA A 58 3.50 5.08 -3.40
CA ALA A 58 4.91 5.29 -3.72
C ALA A 58 5.24 4.63 -5.07
N GLY A 59 5.80 5.41 -6.00
CA GLY A 59 6.15 4.97 -7.35
C GLY A 59 4.99 4.95 -8.33
N GLY A 60 5.18 4.28 -9.46
CA GLY A 60 4.22 4.25 -10.57
C GLY A 60 4.46 5.37 -11.58
N ASP A 61 3.52 5.52 -12.50
CA ASP A 61 3.55 6.54 -13.56
C ASP A 61 2.49 7.62 -13.33
N LYS A 62 2.36 8.56 -14.27
CA LYS A 62 1.39 9.67 -14.19
C LYS A 62 -0.05 9.21 -13.97
N ARG A 63 -0.40 8.01 -14.43
CA ARG A 63 -1.75 7.46 -14.26
C ARG A 63 -1.98 6.97 -12.84
N VAL A 64 -0.95 6.39 -12.20
CA VAL A 64 -0.96 6.04 -10.77
C VAL A 64 -1.05 7.30 -9.92
N GLU A 65 -0.27 8.33 -10.23
CA GLU A 65 -0.34 9.64 -9.55
C GLU A 65 -1.76 10.21 -9.61
N ASN A 66 -2.34 10.30 -10.82
CA ASN A 66 -3.70 10.84 -10.99
C ASN A 66 -4.74 10.03 -10.21
N ALA A 67 -4.69 8.69 -10.26
CA ALA A 67 -5.62 7.83 -9.51
C ALA A 67 -5.49 8.02 -8.00
N THR A 68 -4.26 8.23 -7.51
CA THR A 68 -3.97 8.48 -6.09
C THR A 68 -4.58 9.81 -5.63
N ILE A 69 -4.32 10.89 -6.36
CA ILE A 69 -4.81 12.24 -6.04
C ILE A 69 -6.35 12.27 -6.09
N LEU A 70 -6.96 11.68 -7.12
CA LEU A 70 -8.42 11.61 -7.25
C LEU A 70 -9.08 10.81 -6.10
N SER A 71 -8.34 9.89 -5.49
CA SER A 71 -8.81 9.12 -4.34
C SER A 71 -8.52 9.81 -3.00
N GLY A 72 -7.94 11.02 -3.00
CA GLY A 72 -7.62 11.80 -1.81
C GLY A 72 -6.32 11.41 -1.09
N GLY A 73 -5.44 10.65 -1.76
CA GLY A 73 -4.16 10.23 -1.20
C GLY A 73 -2.99 11.13 -1.60
N THR A 74 -1.84 10.89 -0.97
CA THR A 74 -0.56 11.50 -1.35
C THR A 74 0.19 10.59 -2.30
N TRP A 75 0.81 11.14 -3.35
CA TRP A 75 1.68 10.39 -4.24
C TRP A 75 3.15 10.80 -4.03
N VAL A 76 4.04 9.81 -3.96
CA VAL A 76 5.49 9.99 -3.87
C VAL A 76 6.14 9.33 -5.09
N PRO A 77 6.93 10.05 -5.90
CA PRO A 77 7.62 9.44 -7.03
C PRO A 77 8.69 8.45 -6.56
N ASP A 78 8.90 7.38 -7.33
CA ASP A 78 10.09 6.53 -7.22
C ASP A 78 11.09 7.00 -8.30
N PRO A 79 12.27 7.54 -7.95
CA PRO A 79 13.24 8.03 -8.92
C PRO A 79 13.89 6.93 -9.77
N GLY A 80 13.49 5.66 -9.58
CA GLY A 80 13.93 4.51 -10.38
C GLY A 80 15.23 3.87 -9.88
N SER A 81 15.70 4.24 -8.69
CA SER A 81 16.89 3.66 -8.07
C SER A 81 16.59 2.38 -7.29
N ASP A 82 15.45 2.30 -6.58
CA ASP A 82 14.93 1.12 -5.88
C ASP A 82 13.63 1.47 -5.14
N LEU A 83 12.51 0.86 -5.55
CA LEU A 83 11.20 1.05 -4.91
C LEU A 83 11.23 0.74 -3.40
N ASN A 84 12.07 -0.21 -2.96
CA ASN A 84 12.19 -0.51 -1.53
C ASN A 84 12.84 0.63 -0.75
N SER A 85 13.81 1.32 -1.34
CA SER A 85 14.44 2.50 -0.73
C SER A 85 13.44 3.65 -0.59
N THR A 86 12.60 3.87 -1.60
CA THR A 86 11.51 4.85 -1.53
C THR A 86 10.52 4.50 -0.42
N ILE A 87 10.09 3.24 -0.32
CA ILE A 87 9.20 2.77 0.76
C ILE A 87 9.85 2.98 2.14
N LYS A 88 11.14 2.64 2.30
CA LYS A 88 11.87 2.83 3.57
C LYS A 88 11.94 4.28 4.00
N SER A 89 12.17 5.22 3.08
CA SER A 89 12.16 6.65 3.37
C SER A 89 10.80 7.10 3.87
N VAL A 90 9.73 6.72 3.16
CA VAL A 90 8.35 7.06 3.55
C VAL A 90 7.99 6.45 4.92
N PHE A 91 8.39 5.21 5.19
CA PHE A 91 8.21 4.58 6.49
C PHE A 91 8.91 5.36 7.60
N THR A 92 10.17 5.72 7.38
CA THR A 92 10.98 6.48 8.35
C THR A 92 10.31 7.81 8.71
N GLU A 93 9.80 8.54 7.70
CA GLU A 93 9.09 9.80 7.90
C GLU A 93 7.78 9.65 8.68
N ILE A 94 6.98 8.61 8.39
CA ILE A 94 5.74 8.31 9.12
C ILE A 94 6.05 7.98 10.58
N LEU A 95 7.03 7.09 10.82
CA LEU A 95 7.38 6.64 12.16
C LEU A 95 7.98 7.79 13.01
N ALA A 96 8.75 8.69 12.39
CA ALA A 96 9.30 9.89 13.04
C ALA A 96 8.21 10.88 13.50
N GLN A 97 7.03 10.85 12.88
CA GLN A 97 5.85 11.63 13.29
C GLN A 97 5.03 10.95 14.39
N ASN A 98 5.55 9.86 14.99
CA ASN A 98 4.85 9.03 15.98
C ASN A 98 3.57 8.38 15.43
N ASN A 99 3.52 8.13 14.11
CA ASN A 99 2.44 7.43 13.43
C ASN A 99 2.84 5.99 13.14
N SER A 100 1.86 5.08 13.01
CA SER A 100 2.14 3.73 12.52
C SER A 100 2.19 3.70 11.00
N ALA A 101 3.17 3.01 10.44
CA ALA A 101 3.27 2.78 9.00
C ALA A 101 2.68 1.41 8.65
N MET A 102 1.79 1.38 7.65
CA MET A 102 1.23 0.13 7.13
C MET A 102 1.57 -0.01 5.66
N PHE A 103 2.33 -1.03 5.30
CA PHE A 103 2.51 -1.39 3.89
C PHE A 103 1.41 -2.34 3.47
N LEU A 104 0.86 -2.14 2.28
CA LEU A 104 -0.09 -3.04 1.66
C LEU A 104 0.21 -3.10 0.17
N ALA A 105 0.37 -4.31 -0.38
CA ALA A 105 0.67 -4.47 -1.81
C ALA A 105 -0.43 -3.87 -2.70
N GLY A 106 -0.04 -3.14 -3.75
CA GLY A 106 -0.98 -2.45 -4.64
C GLY A 106 -1.74 -3.35 -5.61
N ASP A 107 -1.43 -4.64 -5.66
CA ASP A 107 -1.99 -5.61 -6.60
C ASP A 107 -2.81 -6.71 -5.92
N LEU A 108 -3.54 -6.37 -4.86
CA LEU A 108 -4.46 -7.27 -4.16
C LEU A 108 -5.90 -7.10 -4.67
N PRO A 109 -6.34 -7.81 -5.74
CA PRO A 109 -7.66 -7.59 -6.35
C PRO A 109 -8.85 -7.96 -5.48
N PHE A 110 -8.64 -8.70 -4.39
CA PHE A 110 -9.69 -9.25 -3.54
C PHE A 110 -9.58 -8.78 -2.09
N VAL A 111 -8.69 -7.83 -1.79
CA VAL A 111 -8.55 -7.29 -0.43
C VAL A 111 -9.83 -6.57 -0.02
N LYS A 112 -10.22 -6.78 1.23
CA LYS A 112 -11.39 -6.16 1.86
C LYS A 112 -10.96 -5.36 3.07
N SER A 113 -11.81 -4.42 3.48
CA SER A 113 -11.59 -3.66 4.72
C SER A 113 -11.46 -4.55 5.95
N ALA A 114 -12.14 -5.70 5.97
CA ALA A 114 -12.00 -6.69 7.04
C ALA A 114 -10.58 -7.27 7.14
N ASP A 115 -9.85 -7.41 6.01
CA ASP A 115 -8.47 -7.90 6.00
C ASP A 115 -7.52 -6.85 6.60
N VAL A 116 -7.69 -5.57 6.21
CA VAL A 116 -6.91 -4.44 6.76
C VAL A 116 -7.19 -4.29 8.26
N TYR A 117 -8.46 -4.34 8.66
CA TYR A 117 -8.85 -4.30 10.06
C TYR A 117 -8.29 -5.48 10.86
N SER A 118 -8.26 -6.68 10.27
CA SER A 118 -7.61 -7.84 10.90
C SER A 118 -6.13 -7.60 11.12
N LEU A 119 -5.41 -7.01 10.15
CA LEU A 119 -4.00 -6.66 10.30
C LEU A 119 -3.77 -5.67 11.47
N ILE A 120 -4.63 -4.66 11.60
CA ILE A 120 -4.61 -3.69 12.71
C ILE A 120 -4.85 -4.39 14.06
N ARG A 121 -5.79 -5.32 14.14
CA ARG A 121 -6.03 -6.04 15.39
C ARG A 121 -4.90 -7.00 15.74
N THR A 122 -4.33 -7.68 14.75
CA THR A 122 -3.17 -8.57 14.95
C THR A 122 -1.96 -7.81 15.49
N SER A 123 -1.80 -6.53 15.15
CA SER A 123 -0.75 -5.68 15.74
C SER A 123 -1.02 -5.29 17.20
N GLY A 124 -2.05 -5.82 17.84
CA GLY A 124 -2.46 -5.43 19.20
C GLY A 124 -2.95 -3.99 19.24
N ASN A 125 -3.58 -3.51 18.16
CA ASN A 125 -3.93 -2.11 17.93
C ASN A 125 -2.68 -1.21 18.00
N GLN A 126 -1.75 -1.43 17.07
CA GLN A 126 -0.52 -0.62 16.91
C GLN A 126 0.48 -0.73 18.08
N LYS A 127 0.54 -1.89 18.75
CA LYS A 127 1.50 -2.17 19.84
C LYS A 127 2.64 -3.09 19.42
N ASN A 128 2.42 -3.91 18.40
CA ASN A 128 3.37 -4.91 17.90
C ASN A 128 3.49 -4.81 16.37
N ILE A 129 4.56 -5.35 15.81
CA ILE A 129 4.64 -5.56 14.37
C ILE A 129 3.65 -6.66 13.98
N ALA A 130 2.89 -6.48 12.90
CA ALA A 130 2.05 -7.51 12.32
C ALA A 130 2.40 -7.74 10.85
N LEU A 131 2.40 -9.02 10.43
CA LEU A 131 2.73 -9.45 9.08
C LEU A 131 1.54 -10.20 8.47
N SER A 132 1.25 -9.92 7.21
CA SER A 132 0.33 -10.68 6.37
C SER A 132 1.11 -11.32 5.22
N PRO A 133 1.48 -12.61 5.31
CA PRO A 133 2.24 -13.28 4.27
C PRO A 133 1.43 -13.47 2.98
N ALA A 134 2.12 -13.51 1.84
CA ALA A 134 1.56 -13.86 0.55
C ALA A 134 1.38 -15.38 0.46
N ARG A 135 0.17 -15.83 0.07
CA ARG A 135 -0.19 -17.26 0.08
C ARG A 135 0.60 -18.13 -0.91
N LYS A 136 1.06 -17.56 -2.04
CA LYS A 136 1.61 -18.33 -3.16
C LYS A 136 3.13 -18.30 -3.25
N ASP A 137 3.76 -17.21 -2.79
CA ASP A 137 5.12 -16.89 -3.22
C ASP A 137 6.09 -16.63 -2.04
N GLY A 138 5.64 -16.81 -0.79
CA GLY A 138 6.45 -16.54 0.41
C GLY A 138 6.78 -15.06 0.67
N GLY A 139 6.29 -14.15 -0.18
CA GLY A 139 6.41 -12.70 0.00
C GLY A 139 5.48 -12.14 1.08
N THR A 140 5.38 -10.81 1.16
CA THR A 140 4.55 -10.11 2.17
C THR A 140 3.48 -9.28 1.47
N ASN A 141 2.22 -9.57 1.73
CA ASN A 141 1.08 -8.80 1.21
C ASN A 141 0.83 -7.53 2.03
N GLY A 142 1.18 -7.56 3.32
CA GLY A 142 1.05 -6.40 4.20
C GLY A 142 1.92 -6.50 5.45
N ILE A 143 2.35 -5.36 5.97
CA ILE A 143 3.04 -5.23 7.25
C ILE A 143 2.52 -3.98 7.95
N LEU A 144 2.32 -4.05 9.27
CA LEU A 144 2.06 -2.88 10.10
C LEU A 144 3.20 -2.74 11.11
N VAL A 145 3.81 -1.58 11.12
CA VAL A 145 4.90 -1.20 12.03
C VAL A 145 4.41 -0.06 12.93
N PRO A 146 4.34 -0.27 14.26
CA PRO A 146 4.01 0.80 15.21
C PRO A 146 5.18 1.80 15.35
N PRO A 147 4.92 3.03 15.85
CA PRO A 147 5.98 4.01 16.10
C PRO A 147 7.01 3.50 17.11
N GLY A 148 8.23 4.03 17.06
CA GLY A 148 9.31 3.67 17.99
C GLY A 148 10.07 2.39 17.63
N ILE A 149 9.72 1.75 16.51
CA ILE A 149 10.47 0.62 15.95
C ILE A 149 11.30 1.13 14.77
N VAL A 150 12.58 0.76 14.72
CA VAL A 150 13.45 1.02 13.56
C VAL A 150 13.20 -0.08 12.50
N PHE A 151 12.88 0.33 11.27
CA PHE A 151 12.56 -0.56 10.15
C PHE A 151 13.49 -0.31 8.96
#